data_AF-F0H3G8-F1
#
_entry.id   AF-F0H3G8-F1
#
_cell.length_a   1.000
_cell.length_b   1.000
_cell.length_c   1.000
_cell.angle_alpha   90.00
_cell.angle_beta   90.00
_cell.angle_gamma   90.00
#
_symmetry.space_group_name_H-M   'P 1'
#
loop_
_entity.id
_entity.type
_entity.pdbx_description
1 polymer ?
#
loop_
_entity_poly.entity_id
_entity_poly.type
_entity_poly.pdbx_seq_one_letter_code
_entity_poly.pdbx_strand_id
1 'polypeptide(L)'
;MNFQHTAGLFSSILWTKLFCVFLALSCLGTKGVKEEKITWPKIWTILFSGFVLFFLNWWLLALPIGKVGAASLYIFTLSVGYICLLMGGVWMSRLLKNNLMDDVFNTENESFMQETRLMENEYSVNLPTRFYYKKKWNKGWINVVNPFRASMVLGTPGSGKSYAIVNNYIKQQIEKGFAMYIYDYKFPDLSEIA
;
A
#
# COMPACT_ATOMS: atom_id res chain seq x y z
N MET A 1 26.40 42.15 12.69
CA MET A 1 25.82 42.73 13.92
C MET A 1 24.33 43.06 13.76
N ASN A 2 23.90 43.79 12.71
CA ASN A 2 22.49 44.18 12.52
C ASN A 2 21.49 43.00 12.44
N PHE A 3 21.86 41.89 11.81
CA PHE A 3 20.98 40.71 11.69
C PHE A 3 20.59 40.10 13.05
N GLN A 4 21.54 40.01 13.99
CA GLN A 4 21.28 39.48 15.33
C GLN A 4 20.42 40.44 16.17
N HIS A 5 20.60 41.74 15.96
CA HIS A 5 19.84 42.77 16.67
C HIS A 5 18.35 42.76 16.30
N THR A 6 18.01 42.37 15.06
CA THR A 6 16.62 42.31 14.57
C THR A 6 15.99 40.92 14.70
N ALA A 7 16.75 39.84 14.45
CA ALA A 7 16.22 38.47 14.40
C ALA A 7 16.39 37.67 15.70
N GLY A 8 17.31 38.07 16.58
CA GLY A 8 17.56 37.37 17.84
C GLY A 8 18.02 35.91 17.71
N LEU A 9 18.43 35.47 16.51
CA LEU A 9 18.64 34.06 16.17
C LEU A 9 19.69 33.38 17.07
N PHE A 10 20.77 34.10 17.38
CA PHE A 10 21.90 33.64 18.20
C PHE A 10 21.75 34.00 19.68
N SER A 11 20.56 34.41 20.13
CA SER A 11 20.32 34.87 21.51
C SER A 11 20.38 33.73 22.53
N SER A 12 20.08 32.51 22.09
CA SER A 12 20.17 31.29 22.88
C SER A 12 20.65 30.14 22.01
N ILE A 13 21.49 29.28 22.60
CA ILE A 13 21.95 28.03 21.98
C ILE A 13 20.74 27.17 21.55
N LEU A 14 19.65 27.19 22.33
CA LEU A 14 18.43 26.45 22.00
C LEU A 14 17.71 27.05 20.80
N TRP A 15 17.58 28.38 20.74
CA TRP A 15 16.93 29.07 19.62
C TRP A 15 17.67 28.83 18.30
N THR A 16 19.00 28.98 18.28
CA THR A 16 19.81 28.70 17.08
C THR A 16 19.60 27.27 16.59
N LYS A 17 19.60 26.30 17.51
CA LYS A 17 19.40 24.87 17.21
C LYS A 17 18.01 24.58 16.64
N LEU A 18 16.96 25.18 17.20
CA LEU A 18 15.60 25.05 16.69
C LEU A 18 15.48 25.59 15.26
N PHE A 19 16.02 26.77 14.99
CA PHE A 19 15.98 27.35 13.64
C PHE A 19 16.77 26.52 12.61
N CYS A 20 17.90 25.92 12.99
CA CYS A 20 18.62 24.97 12.13
C CYS A 20 17.77 23.74 11.77
N VAL A 21 16.99 23.21 12.72
CA VAL A 21 16.07 22.09 12.44
C VAL A 21 14.95 22.53 11.49
N PHE A 22 14.37 23.72 11.67
CA PHE A 22 13.36 24.23 10.72
C PHE A 22 13.91 24.45 9.31
N LEU A 23 15.15 24.93 9.18
CA LEU A 23 15.83 25.03 7.89
C LEU A 23 15.99 23.64 7.25
N ALA A 24 16.42 22.66 8.02
CA ALA A 24 16.51 21.26 7.59
C ALA A 24 15.15 20.70 7.12
N LEU A 25 14.05 21.02 7.84
CA LEU A 25 12.69 20.61 7.45
C LEU A 25 12.31 21.17 6.07
N SER A 26 12.76 22.38 5.72
CA SER A 26 12.52 22.96 4.38
C SER A 26 13.20 22.16 3.25
N CYS A 27 14.28 21.45 3.56
CA CYS A 27 15.01 20.58 2.63
C CYS A 27 14.39 19.17 2.48
N LEU A 28 13.37 18.81 3.27
CA LEU A 28 12.71 17.49 3.24
C LEU A 28 11.81 17.25 2.01
N GLY A 29 11.77 18.18 1.05
CA GLY A 29 11.09 18.05 -0.23
C GLY A 29 11.85 17.24 -1.29
N THR A 30 13.06 16.77 -1.00
CA THR A 30 13.91 16.09 -1.99
C THR A 30 13.43 14.65 -2.26
N LYS A 31 13.14 14.34 -3.53
CA LYS A 31 12.79 12.99 -3.98
C LYS A 31 14.04 12.09 -3.95
N GLY A 32 14.26 11.42 -2.83
CA GLY A 32 15.31 10.40 -2.72
C GLY A 32 14.87 9.05 -3.27
N VAL A 33 15.77 8.38 -4.00
CA VAL A 33 15.58 7.07 -4.64
C VAL A 33 15.27 5.98 -3.59
N LYS A 34 14.41 5.04 -3.99
CA LYS A 34 13.86 3.94 -3.19
C LYS A 34 14.92 2.88 -2.85
N GLU A 35 14.61 2.17 -1.76
CA GLU A 35 15.10 0.86 -1.32
C GLU A 35 16.06 0.86 -0.11
N GLU A 36 15.49 1.15 1.05
CA GLU A 36 15.88 0.45 2.28
C GLU A 36 14.61 -0.05 2.97
N LYS A 37 14.66 -1.24 3.60
CA LYS A 37 13.63 -1.72 4.53
C LYS A 37 13.66 -0.87 5.80
N ILE A 38 13.22 0.38 5.70
CA ILE A 38 13.19 1.31 6.81
C ILE A 38 11.98 0.96 7.68
N THR A 39 12.24 0.57 8.92
CA THR A 39 11.21 0.28 9.91
C THR A 39 11.06 1.43 10.90
N TRP A 40 9.86 1.62 11.45
CA TRP A 40 9.61 2.65 12.48
C TRP A 40 10.60 2.63 13.65
N PRO A 41 10.99 1.45 14.22
CA PRO A 41 11.99 1.42 15.29
C PRO A 41 13.34 2.02 14.89
N LYS A 42 13.81 1.77 13.65
CA LYS A 42 15.08 2.33 13.13
C LYS A 42 15.01 3.86 12.98
N ILE A 43 13.85 4.40 12.61
CA ILE A 43 13.63 5.85 12.52
C ILE A 43 13.69 6.48 13.92
N TRP A 44 13.00 5.88 14.89
CA TRP A 44 12.97 6.39 16.26
C TRP A 44 14.34 6.37 16.93
N THR A 45 15.13 5.31 16.74
CA THR A 45 16.48 5.23 17.33
C THR A 45 17.41 6.31 16.78
N ILE A 46 17.35 6.59 15.48
CA ILE A 46 18.17 7.63 14.83
C ILE A 46 17.70 9.04 15.18
N LEU A 47 16.39 9.27 15.27
CA LEU A 47 15.86 10.55 15.72
C LEU A 47 16.22 10.82 17.17
N PHE A 48 16.11 9.81 18.04
CA PHE A 48 16.46 9.93 19.45
C PHE A 48 17.96 10.18 19.63
N SER A 49 18.83 9.41 18.97
CA SER A 49 20.28 9.62 19.05
C SER A 49 20.69 10.97 18.48
N GLY A 50 20.10 11.39 17.35
CA GLY A 50 20.29 12.72 16.77
C GLY A 50 19.86 13.84 17.71
N PHE A 51 18.71 13.70 18.36
CA PHE A 51 18.20 14.66 19.34
C PHE A 51 19.15 14.81 20.54
N VAL A 52 19.60 13.69 21.11
CA VAL A 52 20.55 13.70 22.25
C VAL A 52 21.87 14.37 21.85
N LEU A 53 22.46 13.98 20.71
CA LEU A 53 23.73 14.55 20.26
C LEU A 53 23.62 16.03 19.86
N PHE A 54 22.47 16.47 19.35
CA PHE A 54 22.29 17.84 18.89
C PHE A 54 21.86 18.79 20.00
N PHE A 55 20.86 18.44 20.82
CA PHE A 55 20.31 19.33 21.84
C PHE A 55 21.02 19.21 23.20
N LEU A 56 21.44 18.00 23.60
CA LEU A 56 22.02 17.73 24.92
C LEU A 56 23.55 17.77 24.97
N ASN A 57 24.22 18.40 24.00
CA ASN A 57 25.69 18.48 23.95
C ASN A 57 26.31 19.70 24.67
N TRP A 58 25.51 20.50 25.38
CA TRP A 58 25.96 21.76 26.00
C TRP A 58 27.05 21.56 27.07
N TRP A 59 26.99 20.45 27.82
CA TRP A 59 27.95 20.11 28.87
C TRP A 59 29.37 19.82 28.32
N LEU A 60 29.51 19.48 27.04
CA LEU A 60 30.83 19.26 26.41
C LEU A 60 31.71 20.51 26.44
N LEU A 61 31.09 21.69 26.45
CA LEU A 61 31.80 22.97 26.54
C LEU A 61 32.34 23.25 27.96
N ALA A 62 31.84 22.55 28.98
CA ALA A 62 32.27 22.68 30.37
C ALA A 62 33.39 21.71 30.77
N LEU A 63 33.85 20.86 29.83
CA LEU A 63 34.88 19.86 30.10
C LEU A 63 36.29 20.49 30.24
N PRO A 64 37.11 20.07 31.22
CA PRO A 64 38.44 20.64 31.50
C PRO A 64 39.54 20.09 30.57
N ILE A 65 39.26 19.98 29.25
CA ILE A 65 40.12 19.33 28.25
C ILE A 65 40.78 20.37 27.31
N GLY A 66 40.77 21.64 27.73
CA GLY A 66 41.25 22.78 26.95
C GLY A 66 40.20 23.31 25.95
N LYS A 67 40.27 24.63 25.68
CA LYS A 67 39.26 25.34 24.88
C LYS A 67 39.10 24.77 23.46
N VAL A 68 40.22 24.38 22.84
CA VAL A 68 40.23 23.81 21.48
C VAL A 68 39.64 22.40 21.46
N GLY A 69 39.97 21.55 22.45
CA GLY A 69 39.45 20.19 22.54
C GLY A 69 37.94 20.16 22.78
N ALA A 70 37.45 20.98 23.73
CA ALA A 70 36.03 21.11 24.02
C ALA A 70 35.22 21.64 22.80
N ALA A 71 35.76 22.62 22.08
CA ALA A 71 35.12 23.17 20.88
C ALA A 71 35.03 22.14 19.74
N SER A 72 36.11 21.39 19.48
CA SER A 72 36.14 20.35 18.44
C SER A 72 35.14 19.23 18.72
N LEU A 73 35.06 18.75 19.97
CA LEU A 73 34.07 17.73 20.38
C LEU A 73 32.63 18.25 20.28
N TYR A 74 32.40 19.52 20.65
CA TYR A 74 31.10 20.15 20.51
C TYR A 74 30.66 20.25 19.04
N ILE A 75 31.54 20.71 18.14
CA ILE A 75 31.25 20.80 16.70
C ILE A 75 31.00 19.42 16.10
N PHE A 76 31.78 18.41 16.49
CA PHE A 76 31.63 17.05 16.01
C PHE A 76 30.27 16.47 16.39
N THR A 77 29.90 16.52 17.68
CA THR A 77 28.61 16.02 18.16
C THR A 77 27.43 16.79 17.55
N LEU A 78 27.56 18.10 17.37
CA LEU A 78 26.57 18.94 16.71
C LEU A 78 26.35 18.51 15.25
N SER A 79 27.44 18.27 14.52
CA SER A 79 27.40 17.86 13.10
C SER A 79 26.77 16.47 12.94
N VAL A 80 27.20 15.50 13.75
CA VAL A 80 26.65 14.15 13.73
C VAL A 80 25.17 14.15 14.12
N GLY A 81 24.81 14.86 15.20
CA GLY A 81 23.42 14.98 15.64
C GLY A 81 22.51 15.59 14.57
N TYR A 82 22.99 16.63 13.88
CA TYR A 82 22.25 17.26 12.78
C TYR A 82 22.03 16.32 11.59
N ILE A 83 23.06 15.57 11.18
CA ILE A 83 22.95 14.57 10.10
C ILE A 83 21.96 13.46 10.47
N CYS A 84 22.00 12.97 11.72
CA CYS A 84 21.04 11.97 12.21
C CYS A 84 19.59 12.48 12.17
N LEU A 85 19.34 13.72 12.62
CA LEU A 85 18.01 14.33 12.55
C LEU A 85 17.51 14.49 11.11
N LEU A 86 18.39 14.90 10.19
CA LEU A 86 18.07 14.99 8.76
C LEU A 86 17.71 13.63 8.16
N MET A 87 18.53 12.60 8.41
CA MET A 87 18.26 11.24 7.93
C MET A 87 16.93 10.71 8.48
N GLY A 88 16.69 10.86 9.79
CA GLY A 88 15.44 10.44 10.41
C GLY A 88 14.21 11.15 9.83
N GLY A 89 14.30 12.47 9.58
CA GLY A 89 13.23 13.24 8.95
C GLY A 89 12.94 12.81 7.51
N VAL A 90 13.97 12.54 6.70
CA VAL A 90 13.81 12.03 5.32
C VAL A 90 13.14 10.66 5.33
N TRP A 91 13.56 9.78 6.22
CA TRP A 91 13.01 8.43 6.35
C TRP A 91 11.55 8.44 6.81
N MET A 92 11.22 9.29 7.79
CA MET A 92 9.84 9.50 8.24
C MET A 92 8.93 10.03 7.12
N SER A 93 9.39 11.03 6.36
CA SER A 93 8.65 11.61 5.22
C SER A 93 8.36 10.58 4.13
N ARG A 94 9.31 9.69 3.83
CA ARG A 94 9.13 8.60 2.85
C ARG A 94 8.08 7.59 3.31
N LEU A 95 8.11 7.19 4.57
CA LEU A 95 7.18 6.17 5.09
C LEU A 95 5.75 6.70 5.18
N LEU A 96 5.57 7.96 5.57
CA LEU A 96 4.26 8.62 5.56
C LEU A 96 3.69 8.74 4.13
N LYS A 97 4.50 9.14 3.15
CA LYS A 97 4.05 9.26 1.74
C LYS A 97 3.72 7.91 1.09
N ASN A 98 4.46 6.84 1.40
CA ASN A 98 4.16 5.52 0.85
C ASN A 98 2.85 4.91 1.39
N ASN A 99 2.50 5.18 2.66
CA ASN A 99 1.25 4.64 3.24
C ASN A 99 -0.02 5.40 2.82
N LEU A 100 0.10 6.61 2.26
CA LEU A 100 -1.04 7.42 1.83
C LEU A 100 -1.43 7.22 0.36
N MET A 101 -0.56 6.58 -0.42
CA MET A 101 -0.85 6.15 -1.78
C MET A 101 -1.20 4.66 -1.78
N ASP A 102 -2.32 4.31 -1.17
CA ASP A 102 -2.98 3.06 -1.52
C ASP A 102 -3.32 3.16 -3.01
N ASP A 103 -2.76 2.24 -3.80
CA ASP A 103 -2.98 2.18 -5.24
C ASP A 103 -4.49 2.28 -5.52
N VAL A 104 -4.87 3.19 -6.44
CA VAL A 104 -6.27 3.33 -6.85
C VAL A 104 -6.75 2.02 -7.48
N PHE A 105 -5.83 1.26 -8.10
CA PHE A 105 -6.03 -0.07 -8.66
C PHE A 105 -5.63 -1.18 -7.67
N ASN A 106 -6.08 -1.08 -6.41
CA ASN A 106 -5.94 -2.17 -5.47
C ASN A 106 -7.15 -3.12 -5.55
N THR A 107 -6.94 -4.39 -5.17
CA THR A 107 -7.99 -5.43 -5.25
C THR A 107 -9.25 -5.04 -4.48
N GLU A 108 -9.14 -4.24 -3.41
CA GLU A 108 -10.29 -3.78 -2.63
C GLU A 108 -11.12 -2.72 -3.39
N ASN A 109 -10.46 -1.78 -4.06
CA ASN A 109 -11.06 -0.70 -4.83
C ASN A 109 -11.65 -1.19 -6.17
N GLU A 110 -11.06 -2.22 -6.77
CA GLU A 110 -11.60 -2.89 -7.97
C GLU A 110 -12.72 -3.90 -7.65
N SER A 111 -12.94 -4.17 -6.37
CA SER A 111 -13.94 -5.13 -5.89
C SER A 111 -15.27 -4.45 -5.54
N PHE A 112 -16.37 -5.10 -5.87
CA PHE A 112 -17.72 -4.64 -5.54
C PHE A 112 -18.61 -5.80 -5.06
N MET A 113 -19.71 -5.44 -4.39
CA MET A 113 -20.68 -6.43 -3.91
C MET A 113 -21.36 -7.12 -5.11
N GLN A 114 -21.20 -8.43 -5.20
CA GLN A 114 -21.92 -9.28 -6.17
C GLN A 114 -23.14 -9.93 -5.53
N GLU A 115 -24.00 -10.54 -6.35
CA GLU A 115 -25.21 -11.22 -5.85
C GLU A 115 -24.83 -12.45 -5.01
N THR A 116 -25.43 -12.56 -3.82
CA THR A 116 -25.18 -13.66 -2.87
C THR A 116 -26.34 -14.62 -2.77
N ARG A 117 -27.52 -14.24 -3.27
CA ARG A 117 -28.72 -15.06 -3.23
C ARG A 117 -28.75 -15.96 -4.47
N LEU A 118 -29.06 -17.22 -4.25
CA LEU A 118 -29.37 -18.16 -5.32
C LEU A 118 -30.80 -17.88 -5.81
N MET A 119 -30.96 -17.53 -7.08
CA MET A 119 -32.26 -17.21 -7.69
C MET A 119 -32.65 -18.27 -8.71
N GLU A 120 -33.33 -19.31 -8.24
CA GLU A 120 -33.77 -20.42 -9.09
C GLU A 120 -35.18 -20.19 -9.64
N ASN A 121 -35.37 -20.58 -10.89
CA ASN A 121 -36.69 -20.70 -11.53
C ASN A 121 -36.66 -21.82 -12.58
N GLU A 122 -37.80 -22.04 -13.24
CA GLU A 122 -37.96 -23.09 -14.28
C GLU A 122 -36.94 -23.01 -15.41
N TYR A 123 -36.39 -21.82 -15.69
CA TYR A 123 -35.50 -21.56 -16.82
C TYR A 123 -34.08 -21.18 -16.43
N SER A 124 -33.83 -20.85 -15.17
CA SER A 124 -32.60 -20.19 -14.74
C SER A 124 -31.37 -21.07 -14.94
N VAL A 125 -30.20 -20.46 -15.07
CA VAL A 125 -28.93 -21.17 -14.86
C VAL A 125 -28.13 -20.42 -13.81
N ASN A 126 -27.69 -21.14 -12.78
CA ASN A 126 -27.11 -20.58 -11.58
C ASN A 126 -25.66 -21.06 -11.43
N LEU A 127 -24.70 -20.15 -11.49
CA LEU A 127 -23.28 -20.48 -11.43
C LEU A 127 -22.68 -20.05 -10.09
N PRO A 128 -22.05 -20.96 -9.32
CA PRO A 128 -21.42 -20.59 -8.07
C PRO A 128 -20.14 -19.78 -8.32
N THR A 129 -19.98 -18.68 -7.59
CA THR A 129 -18.80 -17.80 -7.71
C THR A 129 -18.16 -17.49 -6.35
N ARG A 130 -16.94 -16.96 -6.41
CA ARG A 130 -16.28 -16.30 -5.27
C ARG A 130 -15.87 -14.90 -5.70
N PHE A 131 -16.14 -13.93 -4.86
CA PHE A 131 -15.75 -12.54 -5.09
C PHE A 131 -15.12 -11.94 -3.84
N TYR A 132 -14.20 -11.02 -4.03
CA TYR A 132 -13.57 -10.29 -2.94
C TYR A 132 -14.40 -9.04 -2.67
N TYR A 133 -14.68 -8.74 -1.40
CA TYR A 133 -15.39 -7.52 -0.99
C TYR A 133 -15.20 -7.28 0.51
N LYS A 134 -14.94 -6.04 0.94
CA LYS A 134 -14.70 -5.66 2.34
C LYS A 134 -13.58 -6.47 2.99
N LYS A 135 -12.46 -6.61 2.28
CA LYS A 135 -11.26 -7.35 2.69
C LYS A 135 -11.49 -8.84 2.98
N LYS A 136 -12.54 -9.43 2.40
CA LYS A 136 -12.91 -10.85 2.60
C LYS A 136 -13.32 -11.50 1.29
N TRP A 137 -13.05 -12.80 1.20
CA TRP A 137 -13.62 -13.65 0.16
C TRP A 137 -15.05 -14.05 0.53
N ASN A 138 -15.98 -13.75 -0.36
CA ASN A 138 -17.40 -14.05 -0.20
C ASN A 138 -17.82 -15.07 -1.26
N LYS A 139 -18.78 -15.92 -0.92
CA LYS A 139 -19.46 -16.79 -1.88
C LYS A 139 -20.57 -16.00 -2.55
N GLY A 140 -20.73 -16.17 -3.85
CA GLY A 140 -21.75 -15.50 -4.65
C GLY A 140 -22.35 -16.42 -5.71
N TRP A 141 -23.28 -15.86 -6.47
CA TRP A 141 -23.96 -16.54 -7.57
C TRP A 141 -24.06 -15.62 -8.77
N ILE A 142 -23.76 -16.16 -9.96
CA ILE A 142 -24.21 -15.56 -11.21
C ILE A 142 -25.52 -16.24 -11.57
N ASN A 143 -26.62 -15.52 -11.43
CA ASN A 143 -27.97 -16.00 -11.74
C ASN A 143 -28.37 -15.53 -13.15
N VAL A 144 -28.34 -16.43 -14.13
CA VAL A 144 -28.93 -16.17 -15.45
C VAL A 144 -30.40 -16.54 -15.39
N VAL A 145 -31.23 -15.60 -14.92
CA VAL A 145 -32.65 -15.82 -14.64
C VAL A 145 -33.50 -16.11 -15.89
N ASN A 146 -33.03 -15.70 -17.07
CA ASN A 146 -33.69 -15.95 -18.36
C ASN A 146 -32.63 -16.18 -19.46
N PRO A 147 -32.22 -17.44 -19.69
CA PRO A 147 -31.23 -17.78 -20.71
C PRO A 147 -31.71 -17.60 -22.16
N PHE A 148 -33.02 -17.48 -22.41
CA PHE A 148 -33.59 -17.38 -23.75
C PHE A 148 -33.25 -16.07 -24.47
N ARG A 149 -32.71 -15.06 -23.76
CA ARG A 149 -32.24 -13.80 -24.33
C ARG A 149 -30.85 -13.89 -24.97
N ALA A 150 -30.44 -15.10 -25.35
CA ALA A 150 -29.09 -15.50 -25.71
C ALA A 150 -28.09 -15.39 -24.54
N SER A 151 -27.20 -16.37 -24.46
CA SER A 151 -26.09 -16.41 -23.52
C SER A 151 -24.82 -16.67 -24.33
N MET A 152 -23.84 -15.77 -24.24
CA MET A 152 -22.59 -15.86 -25.00
C MET A 152 -21.40 -15.94 -24.04
N VAL A 153 -20.50 -16.90 -24.29
CA VAL A 153 -19.26 -17.06 -23.52
C VAL A 153 -18.09 -16.90 -24.48
N LEU A 154 -17.29 -15.85 -24.27
CA LEU A 154 -16.10 -15.55 -25.07
C LEU A 154 -14.84 -15.87 -24.26
N GLY A 155 -13.83 -16.42 -24.92
CA GLY A 155 -12.53 -16.67 -24.30
C GLY A 155 -11.57 -17.41 -25.22
N THR A 156 -10.28 -17.30 -24.95
CA THR A 156 -9.23 -18.01 -25.70
C THR A 156 -9.26 -19.52 -25.45
N PRO A 157 -8.72 -20.36 -26.37
CA PRO A 157 -8.56 -21.78 -26.10
C PRO A 157 -7.81 -22.03 -24.77
N GLY A 158 -8.29 -22.97 -23.96
CA GLY A 158 -7.69 -23.29 -22.64
C GLY A 158 -8.19 -22.43 -21.46
N SER A 159 -9.06 -21.44 -21.69
CA SER A 159 -9.57 -20.56 -20.61
C SER A 159 -10.57 -21.20 -19.63
N GLY A 160 -10.82 -22.51 -19.73
CA GLY A 160 -11.74 -23.23 -18.83
C GLY A 160 -13.24 -22.97 -19.04
N LYS A 161 -13.63 -22.29 -20.13
CA LYS A 161 -15.04 -21.93 -20.43
C LYS A 161 -16.01 -23.12 -20.47
N SER A 162 -15.59 -24.27 -21.01
CA SER A 162 -16.43 -25.49 -21.05
C SER A 162 -16.75 -25.98 -19.64
N TYR A 163 -15.72 -26.19 -18.81
CA TYR A 163 -15.88 -26.67 -17.44
C TYR A 163 -16.63 -25.69 -16.54
N ALA A 164 -16.26 -24.40 -16.59
CA ALA A 164 -16.79 -23.40 -15.68
C ALA A 164 -18.23 -22.99 -16.01
N ILE A 165 -18.58 -22.89 -17.31
CA ILE A 165 -19.86 -22.33 -17.75
C ILE A 165 -20.72 -23.37 -18.46
N VAL A 166 -20.22 -23.95 -19.55
CA VAL A 166 -21.04 -24.78 -20.46
C VAL A 166 -21.54 -26.05 -19.78
N ASN A 167 -20.69 -26.73 -19.00
CA ASN A 167 -21.08 -27.95 -18.27
C ASN A 167 -22.20 -27.67 -17.24
N ASN A 168 -22.17 -26.49 -16.60
CA ASN A 168 -23.23 -26.10 -15.67
C ASN A 168 -24.55 -25.83 -16.40
N TYR A 169 -24.50 -25.22 -17.59
CA TYR A 169 -25.68 -25.05 -18.45
C TYR A 169 -26.27 -26.40 -18.85
N ILE A 170 -25.45 -27.31 -19.38
CA ILE A 170 -25.91 -28.63 -19.83
C ILE A 170 -26.59 -29.38 -18.67
N LYS A 171 -25.91 -29.49 -17.52
CA LYS A 171 -26.45 -30.21 -16.36
C LYS A 171 -27.78 -29.63 -15.87
N GLN A 172 -27.83 -28.32 -15.65
CA GLN A 172 -29.04 -27.69 -15.11
C GLN A 172 -30.20 -27.71 -16.10
N GLN A 173 -29.94 -27.62 -17.41
CA GLN A 173 -30.98 -27.71 -18.43
C GLN A 173 -31.54 -29.15 -18.55
N ILE A 174 -30.68 -30.17 -18.44
CA ILE A 174 -31.12 -31.58 -18.40
C ILE A 174 -31.95 -31.85 -17.16
N GLU A 175 -31.50 -31.41 -15.98
CA GLU A 175 -32.25 -31.53 -14.72
C GLU A 175 -33.63 -30.88 -14.80
N LYS A 176 -33.76 -29.82 -15.61
CA LYS A 176 -35.02 -29.11 -15.88
C LYS A 176 -35.83 -29.69 -17.04
N GLY A 177 -35.36 -30.77 -17.67
CA GLY A 177 -36.07 -31.48 -18.73
C GLY A 177 -36.04 -30.79 -20.10
N PHE A 178 -35.11 -29.86 -20.34
CA PHE A 178 -34.97 -29.22 -21.63
C PHE A 178 -34.24 -30.12 -22.64
N ALA A 179 -34.74 -30.13 -23.87
CA ALA A 179 -34.00 -30.66 -25.00
C ALA A 179 -32.90 -29.68 -25.42
N MET A 180 -31.71 -30.20 -25.72
CA MET A 180 -30.57 -29.38 -26.17
C MET A 180 -30.00 -29.91 -27.48
N TYR A 181 -29.63 -28.99 -28.36
CA TYR A 181 -28.77 -29.27 -29.50
C TYR A 181 -27.34 -28.89 -29.15
N ILE A 182 -26.46 -29.88 -29.04
CA ILE A 182 -25.05 -29.70 -28.69
C ILE A 182 -24.19 -29.94 -29.92
N TYR A 183 -23.45 -28.91 -30.32
CA TYR A 183 -22.45 -29.01 -31.36
C TYR A 183 -21.06 -28.94 -30.72
N ASP A 184 -20.42 -30.09 -30.58
CA ASP A 184 -19.11 -30.22 -29.95
C ASP A 184 -18.04 -30.62 -30.97
N TYR A 185 -17.24 -29.65 -31.41
CA TYR A 185 -16.31 -29.83 -32.54
C TYR A 185 -14.94 -30.38 -32.11
N LYS A 186 -14.46 -30.05 -30.91
CA LYS A 186 -13.04 -30.21 -30.59
C LYS A 186 -12.72 -31.57 -29.95
N PHE A 187 -13.48 -31.95 -28.93
CA PHE A 187 -13.39 -33.19 -28.16
C PHE A 187 -14.79 -33.50 -27.62
N PRO A 188 -15.20 -34.76 -27.43
CA PRO A 188 -16.59 -35.10 -27.14
C PRO A 188 -17.06 -34.79 -25.70
N ASP A 189 -16.33 -33.97 -24.94
CA ASP A 189 -16.56 -33.76 -23.49
C ASP A 189 -17.97 -33.24 -23.18
N LEU A 190 -18.52 -32.35 -24.02
CA LEU A 190 -19.86 -31.80 -23.80
C LEU A 190 -20.95 -32.82 -24.15
N SER A 191 -20.69 -33.63 -25.18
CA SER A 191 -21.60 -34.68 -25.65
C SER A 191 -21.67 -35.85 -24.68
N GLU A 192 -20.58 -36.19 -23.98
CA GLU A 192 -20.57 -37.26 -22.97
C GLU A 192 -21.32 -36.89 -21.68
N ILE A 193 -21.42 -35.60 -21.37
CA ILE A 193 -22.13 -35.10 -20.18
C ILE A 193 -23.66 -35.06 -20.40
N ALA A 194 -24.08 -34.96 -21.66
CA ALA A 194 -25.48 -34.78 -22.05
C ALA A 194 -26.21 -36.11 -22.24
#